data_AF-R6WTG9-F1
#
_entry.id   AF-R6WTG9-F1
#
_cell.length_a   1.000
_cell.length_b   1.000
_cell.length_c   1.000
_cell.angle_alpha   90.00
_cell.angle_beta   90.00
_cell.angle_gamma   90.00
#
_symmetry.space_group_name_H-M   'P 1'
#
loop_
_entity.id
_entity.type
_entity.pdbx_description
1 polymer ?
#
loop_
_entity_poly.entity_id
_entity_poly.type
_entity_poly.pdbx_seq_one_letter_code
_entity_poly.pdbx_strand_id
1 'polypeptide(L)'
;MLNVEELMELEEKFRKTIAEKSEEILSKLNRDGKLEEVLELLGLADLLADDCAYKPYKTGKVFIVGQCEVKMQQLLGLIKGMGFDKNRFEFCLDYDDVKRFNFEKLFWRPENTLVLVGPMPHKTCGTGDYSSAIEAITQRPGSPNVIRCGSNSLKMTKSSIRDALQQALDLGMVVA
;
A
#
# COMPACT_ATOMS: atom_id res chain seq x y z
N MET A 1 -34.85 -31.45 13.31
CA MET A 1 -35.25 -30.22 12.58
C MET A 1 -36.13 -29.44 13.53
N LEU A 2 -35.87 -28.13 13.70
CA LEU A 2 -36.71 -27.29 14.53
C LEU A 2 -38.07 -27.11 13.86
N ASN A 3 -39.13 -27.05 14.65
CA ASN A 3 -40.43 -26.62 14.18
C ASN A 3 -40.47 -25.08 14.02
N VAL A 4 -41.58 -24.57 13.50
CA VAL A 4 -41.73 -23.15 13.18
C VAL A 4 -41.62 -22.25 14.41
N GLU A 5 -42.17 -22.67 15.54
CA GLU A 5 -42.15 -21.92 16.81
C GLU A 5 -40.74 -21.92 17.42
N GLU A 6 -40.09 -23.09 17.45
CA GLU A 6 -38.70 -23.25 17.89
C GLU A 6 -37.73 -22.42 17.03
N LEU A 7 -37.99 -22.31 15.72
CA LEU A 7 -37.17 -21.50 14.83
C LEU A 7 -37.37 -20.00 15.08
N MET A 8 -38.60 -19.55 15.35
CA MET A 8 -38.88 -18.15 15.70
C MET A 8 -38.23 -17.75 17.02
N GLU A 9 -38.33 -18.59 18.05
CA GLU A 9 -37.65 -18.33 19.32
C GLU A 9 -36.13 -18.28 19.16
N LEU A 10 -35.57 -19.18 18.34
CA LEU A 10 -34.14 -19.18 18.05
C LEU A 10 -33.73 -17.90 17.32
N GLU A 11 -34.49 -17.48 16.32
CA GLU A 11 -34.23 -16.24 15.57
C GLU A 11 -34.22 -15.02 16.49
N GLU A 12 -35.20 -14.90 17.38
CA GLU A 12 -35.29 -13.77 18.32
C GLU A 12 -34.08 -13.72 19.27
N LYS A 13 -33.75 -14.87 19.89
CA LYS A 13 -32.59 -14.98 20.79
C LYS A 13 -31.28 -14.72 20.05
N PHE A 14 -31.15 -15.25 18.83
CA PHE A 14 -29.97 -15.08 18.00
C PHE A 14 -29.77 -13.60 17.64
N ARG A 15 -30.81 -12.94 17.13
CA ARG A 15 -30.80 -11.51 16.78
C ARG A 15 -30.39 -10.65 17.96
N LYS A 16 -31.00 -10.88 19.13
CA LYS A 16 -30.68 -10.15 20.37
C LYS A 16 -29.21 -10.34 20.78
N THR A 17 -28.73 -11.58 20.75
CA THR A 17 -27.34 -11.91 21.12
C THR A 17 -26.34 -11.25 20.17
N ILE A 18 -26.58 -11.31 18.86
CA ILE A 18 -25.71 -10.66 17.87
C ILE A 18 -25.70 -9.14 18.07
N ALA A 19 -26.85 -8.52 18.31
CA ALA A 19 -26.94 -7.09 18.55
C ALA A 19 -26.18 -6.64 19.81
N GLU A 20 -26.31 -7.40 20.90
CA GLU A 20 -25.68 -7.07 22.19
C GLU A 20 -24.19 -7.41 22.26
N LYS A 21 -23.72 -8.40 21.48
CA LYS A 21 -22.37 -8.98 21.62
C LYS A 21 -21.57 -9.04 20.33
N SER A 22 -21.95 -8.27 19.31
CA SER A 22 -21.30 -8.26 18.00
C SER A 22 -19.77 -8.12 18.10
N GLU A 23 -19.27 -7.14 18.87
CA GLU A 23 -17.83 -6.89 19.03
C GLU A 23 -17.08 -8.08 19.64
N GLU A 24 -17.64 -8.70 20.70
CA GLU A 24 -17.05 -9.85 21.37
C GLU A 24 -17.00 -11.06 20.43
N ILE A 25 -18.09 -11.29 19.69
CA ILE A 25 -18.22 -12.40 18.74
C ILE A 25 -17.21 -12.24 17.60
N LEU A 26 -17.16 -11.07 16.97
CA LEU A 26 -16.21 -10.78 15.88
C LEU A 26 -14.76 -10.90 16.37
N SER A 27 -14.44 -10.32 17.53
CA SER A 27 -13.09 -10.40 18.12
C SER A 27 -12.66 -11.83 18.40
N LYS A 28 -13.59 -12.67 18.87
CA LYS A 28 -13.34 -14.09 19.12
C LYS A 28 -13.14 -14.86 17.82
N LEU A 29 -14.04 -14.70 16.85
CA LEU A 29 -13.94 -15.36 15.54
C LEU A 29 -12.65 -15.01 14.82
N ASN A 30 -12.21 -13.75 14.90
CA ASN A 30 -10.94 -13.31 14.34
C ASN A 30 -9.75 -14.00 15.02
N ARG A 31 -9.72 -13.98 16.36
CA ARG A 31 -8.64 -14.62 17.14
C ARG A 31 -8.55 -16.12 16.90
N ASP A 32 -9.69 -16.76 16.71
CA ASP A 32 -9.81 -18.20 16.49
C ASP A 32 -9.62 -18.59 15.01
N GLY A 33 -9.41 -17.62 14.10
CA GLY A 33 -9.20 -17.86 12.67
C GLY A 33 -10.43 -18.33 11.90
N LYS A 34 -11.64 -18.08 12.42
CA LYS A 34 -12.92 -18.54 11.86
C LYS A 34 -13.77 -17.43 11.24
N LEU A 35 -13.27 -16.20 11.25
CA LEU A 35 -14.03 -15.03 10.81
C LEU A 35 -14.45 -15.14 9.34
N GLU A 36 -13.52 -15.51 8.46
CA GLU A 36 -13.76 -15.62 7.02
C GLU A 36 -14.83 -16.68 6.68
N GLU A 37 -14.72 -17.88 7.26
CA GLU A 37 -15.70 -18.96 7.10
C GLU A 37 -17.10 -18.53 7.53
N VAL A 38 -17.22 -17.84 8.67
CA VAL A 38 -18.52 -17.36 9.17
C VAL A 38 -19.09 -16.27 8.27
N LEU A 39 -18.27 -15.34 7.78
CA LEU A 39 -18.73 -14.30 6.88
C LEU A 39 -19.17 -14.87 5.52
N GLU A 40 -18.49 -15.89 5.00
CA GLU A 40 -18.91 -16.60 3.80
C GLU A 40 -20.28 -17.28 3.98
N LEU A 41 -20.50 -17.96 5.11
CA LEU A 41 -21.79 -18.57 5.44
C LEU A 41 -22.94 -17.55 5.54
N LEU A 42 -22.64 -16.32 5.97
CA LEU A 42 -23.61 -15.22 6.07
C LEU A 42 -23.80 -14.47 4.74
N GLY A 43 -23.04 -14.78 3.69
CA GLY A 43 -23.05 -14.03 2.44
C GLY A 43 -22.43 -12.62 2.58
N LEU A 44 -21.49 -12.46 3.50
CA LEU A 44 -20.80 -11.22 3.87
C LEU A 44 -19.28 -11.29 3.62
N ALA A 45 -18.82 -12.25 2.82
CA ALA A 45 -17.39 -12.43 2.51
C ALA A 45 -16.77 -11.17 1.87
N ASP A 46 -17.58 -10.38 1.16
CA ASP A 46 -17.23 -9.10 0.56
C ASP A 46 -16.87 -8.02 1.58
N LEU A 47 -17.24 -8.15 2.86
CA LEU A 47 -16.80 -7.23 3.92
C LEU A 47 -15.34 -7.42 4.32
N LEU A 48 -14.76 -8.60 4.07
CA LEU A 48 -13.32 -8.85 4.19
C LEU A 48 -12.59 -8.56 2.89
N ALA A 49 -13.29 -8.65 1.76
CA ALA A 49 -12.76 -8.14 0.52
C ALA A 49 -12.49 -6.65 0.71
N ASP A 50 -11.34 -6.22 0.22
CA ASP A 50 -10.80 -4.88 0.36
C ASP A 50 -11.62 -3.88 -0.51
N ASP A 51 -12.92 -3.75 -0.24
CA ASP A 51 -13.76 -2.65 -0.75
C ASP A 51 -13.56 -1.37 0.09
N CYS A 52 -12.55 -1.38 0.96
CA CYS A 52 -11.67 -0.23 1.11
C CYS A 52 -10.91 -0.03 -0.20
N ALA A 53 -11.58 0.45 -1.26
CA ALA A 53 -10.87 1.04 -2.39
C ALA A 53 -9.96 2.11 -1.78
N TYR A 54 -8.68 1.78 -1.60
CA TYR A 54 -7.69 2.69 -1.06
C TYR A 54 -7.81 3.97 -1.88
N LYS A 55 -8.31 5.04 -1.27
CA LYS A 55 -8.42 6.34 -1.93
C LYS A 55 -7.16 7.09 -1.59
N PRO A 56 -6.14 7.13 -2.46
CA PRO A 56 -4.93 7.86 -2.17
C PRO A 56 -5.28 9.32 -1.90
N TYR A 57 -4.69 9.86 -0.84
CA TYR A 57 -4.84 11.28 -0.53
C TYR A 57 -4.36 12.13 -1.71
N LYS A 58 -5.12 13.14 -2.10
CA LYS A 58 -4.69 14.14 -3.11
C LYS A 58 -3.39 14.85 -2.70
N THR A 59 -3.09 14.88 -1.42
CA THR A 59 -1.87 15.44 -0.83
C THR A 59 -0.79 14.37 -0.56
N GLY A 60 -1.07 13.11 -0.91
CA GLY A 60 -0.20 11.98 -0.66
C GLY A 60 1.17 12.18 -1.29
N LYS A 61 2.22 11.94 -0.51
CA LYS A 61 3.62 12.05 -0.92
C LYS A 61 4.01 10.89 -1.82
N VAL A 62 4.82 11.22 -2.82
CA VAL A 62 5.41 10.29 -3.77
C VAL A 62 6.92 10.40 -3.66
N PHE A 63 7.60 9.29 -3.40
CA PHE A 63 9.06 9.24 -3.32
C PHE A 63 9.61 8.64 -4.60
N ILE A 64 10.67 9.24 -5.14
CA ILE A 64 11.45 8.67 -6.24
C ILE A 64 12.87 8.44 -5.72
N VAL A 65 13.21 7.17 -5.48
CA VAL A 65 14.45 6.77 -4.83
C VAL A 65 15.21 5.82 -5.73
N GLY A 66 16.43 6.17 -6.11
CA GLY A 66 17.28 5.34 -6.96
C GLY A 66 18.04 6.16 -7.98
N GLN A 67 19.13 5.59 -8.49
CA GLN A 67 20.04 6.33 -9.35
C GLN A 67 19.36 6.76 -10.66
N CYS A 68 19.39 8.08 -10.94
CA CYS A 68 18.74 8.69 -12.09
C CYS A 68 19.63 9.78 -12.71
N GLU A 69 19.80 9.78 -14.04
CA GLU A 69 20.56 10.83 -14.75
C GLU A 69 19.68 11.95 -15.31
N VAL A 70 18.37 11.83 -15.14
CA VAL A 70 17.41 12.83 -15.64
C VAL A 70 17.53 14.09 -14.81
N LYS A 71 17.72 15.22 -15.48
CA LYS A 71 17.82 16.52 -14.80
C LYS A 71 16.53 16.81 -14.04
N MET A 72 16.66 17.36 -12.82
CA MET A 72 15.53 17.67 -11.94
C MET A 72 14.44 18.50 -12.64
N GLN A 73 14.81 19.49 -13.45
CA GLN A 73 13.84 20.30 -14.22
C GLN A 73 12.99 19.47 -15.18
N GLN A 74 13.57 18.43 -15.79
CA GLN A 74 12.84 17.54 -16.71
C GLN A 74 11.87 16.62 -15.94
N LEU A 75 12.23 16.20 -14.73
CA LEU A 75 11.35 15.44 -13.84
C LEU A 75 10.18 16.30 -13.35
N LEU A 76 10.45 17.52 -12.90
CA LEU A 76 9.40 18.46 -12.49
C LEU A 76 8.47 18.81 -13.67
N GLY A 77 9.02 18.96 -14.88
CA GLY A 77 8.23 19.16 -16.09
C GLY A 77 7.36 17.94 -16.44
N LEU A 78 7.89 16.73 -16.28
CA LEU A 78 7.14 15.49 -16.45
C LEU A 78 5.96 15.40 -15.48
N ILE A 79 6.23 15.59 -14.18
CA ILE A 79 5.25 15.50 -13.09
C ILE A 79 4.11 16.50 -13.30
N LYS A 80 4.45 17.76 -13.58
CA LYS A 80 3.45 18.78 -13.92
C LYS A 80 2.66 18.43 -15.17
N GLY A 81 3.32 17.90 -16.20
CA GLY A 81 2.68 17.47 -17.44
C GLY A 81 1.71 16.29 -17.26
N MET A 82 1.84 15.55 -16.15
CA MET A 82 0.91 14.48 -15.75
C MET A 82 -0.16 14.96 -14.77
N GLY A 83 -0.19 16.26 -14.42
CA GLY A 83 -1.22 16.87 -13.58
C GLY A 83 -0.90 16.92 -12.09
N PHE A 84 0.21 16.34 -11.64
CA PHE A 84 0.57 16.30 -10.23
C PHE A 84 1.11 17.64 -9.70
N ASP A 85 0.85 17.92 -8.42
CA ASP A 85 1.60 18.94 -7.67
C ASP A 85 3.02 18.47 -7.37
N LYS A 86 4.02 19.23 -7.83
CA LYS A 86 5.44 19.00 -7.57
C LYS A 86 5.79 18.93 -6.09
N ASN A 87 5.04 19.60 -5.21
CA ASN A 87 5.36 19.66 -3.78
C ASN A 87 5.08 18.33 -3.05
N ARG A 88 4.36 17.40 -3.71
CA ARG A 88 4.12 16.04 -3.22
C ARG A 88 5.31 15.12 -3.43
N PHE A 89 6.29 15.52 -4.25
CA PHE A 89 7.38 14.65 -4.65
C PHE A 89 8.64 14.88 -3.82
N GLU A 90 9.22 13.79 -3.34
CA GLU A 90 10.55 13.79 -2.74
C GLU A 90 11.50 12.94 -3.59
N PHE A 91 12.66 13.50 -3.93
CA PHE A 91 13.61 12.88 -4.84
C PHE A 91 14.90 12.52 -4.09
N CYS A 92 15.34 11.29 -4.24
CA CYS A 92 16.63 10.81 -3.77
C CYS A 92 17.29 10.05 -4.93
N LEU A 93 18.00 10.80 -5.77
CA LEU A 93 18.44 10.34 -7.09
C LEU A 93 19.96 10.20 -7.21
N ASP A 94 20.70 10.84 -6.29
CA ASP A 94 22.15 10.73 -6.21
C ASP A 94 22.56 9.45 -5.49
N TYR A 95 23.57 8.79 -6.05
CA TYR A 95 24.01 7.46 -5.58
C TYR A 95 24.41 7.44 -4.09
N ASP A 96 25.09 8.48 -3.62
CA ASP A 96 25.51 8.58 -2.21
C ASP A 96 24.37 8.96 -1.27
N ASP A 97 23.39 9.73 -1.74
CA ASP A 97 22.18 10.06 -0.98
C ASP A 97 21.28 8.84 -0.82
N VAL A 98 21.15 8.02 -1.87
CA VAL A 98 20.40 6.76 -1.86
C VAL A 98 20.96 5.80 -0.80
N LYS A 99 22.29 5.72 -0.64
CA LYS A 99 22.91 4.88 0.41
C LYS A 99 22.52 5.31 1.82
N ARG A 100 22.31 6.61 2.02
CA ARG A 100 22.02 7.24 3.31
C ARG A 100 20.53 7.47 3.53
N PHE A 101 19.68 7.12 2.58
CA PHE A 101 18.25 7.34 2.67
C PHE A 101 17.66 6.55 3.84
N ASN A 102 16.98 7.25 4.75
CA ASN A 102 16.33 6.63 5.89
C ASN A 102 14.98 6.04 5.45
N PHE A 103 14.94 4.74 5.18
CA PHE A 103 13.72 4.04 4.76
C PHE A 103 12.67 3.92 5.87
N GLU A 104 13.04 4.02 7.15
CA GLU A 104 12.07 3.97 8.27
C GLU A 104 11.03 5.07 8.16
N LYS A 105 11.36 6.20 7.52
CA LYS A 105 10.41 7.31 7.34
C LYS A 105 9.27 6.99 6.37
N LEU A 106 9.39 5.91 5.59
CA LEU A 106 8.37 5.50 4.63
C LEU A 106 7.22 4.76 5.31
N PHE A 107 7.52 3.96 6.33
CA PHE A 107 6.56 3.05 6.95
C PHE A 107 5.61 3.76 7.93
N TRP A 108 4.41 3.20 8.08
CA TRP A 108 3.38 3.62 9.04
C TRP A 108 2.96 5.08 8.91
N ARG A 109 3.05 5.63 7.69
CA ARG A 109 2.64 6.99 7.36
C ARG A 109 1.63 6.94 6.22
N PRO A 110 0.33 7.10 6.49
CA PRO A 110 -0.69 7.05 5.46
C PRO A 110 -0.54 8.16 4.41
N GLU A 111 0.21 9.23 4.74
CA GLU A 111 0.53 10.30 3.79
C GLU A 111 1.58 9.86 2.77
N ASN A 112 2.39 8.84 3.03
CA ASN A 112 3.31 8.28 2.06
C ASN A 112 2.56 7.28 1.19
N THR A 113 2.23 7.68 -0.03
CA THR A 113 1.30 6.89 -0.87
C THR A 113 2.01 5.98 -1.85
N LEU A 114 3.16 6.42 -2.38
CA LEU A 114 3.90 5.69 -3.41
C LEU A 114 5.39 5.92 -3.29
N VAL A 115 6.15 4.86 -3.54
CA VAL A 115 7.60 4.88 -3.69
C VAL A 115 7.97 4.26 -5.03
N LEU A 116 8.56 5.06 -5.91
CA LEU A 116 9.18 4.60 -7.14
C LEU A 116 10.64 4.27 -6.85
N VAL A 117 11.02 3.01 -7.04
CA VAL A 117 12.35 2.51 -6.65
C VAL A 117 13.15 2.11 -7.87
N GLY A 118 14.26 2.80 -8.11
CA GLY A 118 15.23 2.45 -9.15
C GLY A 118 16.34 1.50 -8.69
N PRO A 119 17.38 1.28 -9.51
CA PRO A 119 18.57 0.58 -9.08
C PRO A 119 19.22 1.26 -7.88
N MET A 120 19.60 0.45 -6.90
CA MET A 120 20.25 0.88 -5.67
C MET A 120 21.55 0.10 -5.44
N PRO A 121 22.58 0.72 -4.85
CA PRO A 121 23.76 -0.01 -4.39
C PRO A 121 23.38 -1.12 -3.39
N HIS A 122 24.06 -2.27 -3.50
CA HIS A 122 23.84 -3.45 -2.64
C HIS A 122 24.05 -3.22 -1.12
N LYS A 123 24.62 -2.07 -0.69
CA LYS A 123 24.76 -1.68 0.72
C LYS A 123 24.10 -0.32 0.95
N THR A 124 22.83 -0.35 1.34
CA THR A 124 22.07 0.79 1.86
C THR A 124 21.97 0.67 3.38
N CYS A 125 22.05 1.77 4.13
CA CYS A 125 21.87 1.73 5.58
C CYS A 125 20.42 1.35 5.95
N GLY A 126 20.23 0.45 6.93
CA GLY A 126 18.91 0.06 7.44
C GLY A 126 18.30 -1.24 6.89
N THR A 127 19.09 -2.11 6.24
CA THR A 127 18.58 -3.33 5.59
C THR A 127 18.14 -4.46 6.53
N GLY A 128 18.47 -4.42 7.83
CA GLY A 128 18.12 -5.51 8.75
C GLY A 128 18.49 -6.89 8.18
N ASP A 129 17.55 -7.83 8.22
CA ASP A 129 17.70 -9.21 7.69
C ASP A 129 17.35 -9.35 6.19
N TYR A 130 17.03 -8.27 5.48
CA TYR A 130 16.61 -8.32 4.07
C TYR A 130 17.78 -8.21 3.09
N SER A 131 17.70 -8.90 1.95
CA SER A 131 18.79 -8.97 0.97
C SER A 131 19.06 -7.63 0.24
N SER A 132 18.11 -6.68 0.31
CA SER A 132 18.25 -5.30 -0.20
C SER A 132 17.21 -4.35 0.42
N ALA A 133 17.46 -3.04 0.40
CA ALA A 133 16.46 -2.05 0.85
C ALA A 133 15.14 -2.14 0.05
N ILE A 134 15.21 -2.53 -1.22
CA ILE A 134 14.01 -2.68 -2.05
C ILE A 134 13.15 -3.83 -1.54
N GLU A 135 13.77 -4.94 -1.15
CA GLU A 135 13.04 -6.08 -0.57
C GLU A 135 12.40 -5.70 0.78
N ALA A 136 13.13 -4.97 1.63
CA ALA A 136 12.62 -4.49 2.91
C ALA A 136 11.37 -3.60 2.75
N ILE A 137 11.34 -2.69 1.77
CA ILE A 137 10.17 -1.83 1.52
C ILE A 137 9.04 -2.61 0.84
N THR A 138 9.33 -3.68 0.09
CA THR A 138 8.27 -4.43 -0.59
C THR A 138 7.54 -5.38 0.36
N GLN A 139 8.22 -5.96 1.35
CA GLN A 139 7.69 -7.07 2.16
C GLN A 139 7.30 -6.68 3.60
N ARG A 140 7.75 -5.53 4.11
CA ARG A 140 7.48 -5.14 5.51
C ARG A 140 6.07 -4.52 5.67
N PRO A 141 5.28 -4.95 6.68
CA PRO A 141 4.00 -4.33 7.00
C PRO A 141 4.11 -2.81 7.27
N GLY A 142 3.06 -2.09 6.88
CA GLY A 142 3.01 -0.62 6.99
C GLY A 142 3.78 0.12 5.89
N SER A 143 4.25 -0.59 4.86
CA SER A 143 4.91 0.04 3.70
C SER A 143 3.93 0.78 2.79
N PRO A 144 4.32 1.90 2.16
CA PRO A 144 3.58 2.50 1.05
C PRO A 144 3.55 1.58 -0.17
N ASN A 145 2.73 1.94 -1.18
CA ASN A 145 2.78 1.25 -2.47
C ASN A 145 4.17 1.39 -3.10
N VAL A 146 4.69 0.33 -3.73
CA VAL A 146 6.03 0.31 -4.33
C VAL A 146 5.95 -0.10 -5.79
N ILE A 147 6.54 0.70 -6.68
CA ILE A 147 6.75 0.32 -8.09
C ILE A 147 8.24 0.41 -8.41
N ARG A 148 8.80 -0.69 -8.94
CA ARG A 148 10.19 -0.70 -9.39
C ARG A 148 10.32 -0.05 -10.76
N CYS A 149 11.24 0.89 -10.88
CA CYS A 149 11.58 1.59 -12.11
C CYS A 149 12.86 1.02 -12.73
N GLY A 150 12.83 0.76 -14.03
CA GLY A 150 13.98 0.26 -14.80
C GLY A 150 13.99 -1.26 -14.95
N SER A 151 14.73 -1.74 -15.95
CA SER A 151 14.90 -3.16 -16.26
C SER A 151 16.31 -3.61 -15.85
N ASN A 152 16.43 -4.71 -15.10
CA ASN A 152 17.69 -5.43 -14.86
C ASN A 152 18.92 -4.51 -14.64
N SER A 153 18.96 -3.76 -13.54
CA SER A 153 20.10 -2.92 -13.10
C SER A 153 20.41 -1.64 -13.89
N LEU A 154 19.61 -1.27 -14.89
CA LEU A 154 19.78 -0.03 -15.64
C LEU A 154 19.16 1.18 -14.91
N LYS A 155 19.89 2.31 -14.92
CA LYS A 155 19.50 3.59 -14.30
C LYS A 155 18.08 4.00 -14.68
N MET A 156 17.42 4.74 -13.78
CA MET A 156 16.10 5.29 -14.06
C MET A 156 16.17 6.31 -15.21
N THR A 157 15.23 6.20 -16.15
CA THR A 157 15.06 7.11 -17.28
C THR A 157 13.78 7.92 -17.14
N LYS A 158 13.63 8.97 -17.96
CA LYS A 158 12.42 9.80 -17.95
C LYS A 158 11.18 8.99 -18.35
N SER A 159 11.32 8.06 -19.32
CA SER A 159 10.24 7.17 -19.73
C SER A 159 9.89 6.17 -18.63
N SER A 160 10.88 5.52 -18.00
CA SER A 160 10.57 4.55 -16.94
C SER A 160 9.84 5.17 -15.76
N ILE A 161 10.15 6.43 -15.40
CA ILE A 161 9.44 7.16 -14.35
C ILE A 161 8.01 7.51 -14.79
N ARG A 162 7.83 7.94 -16.04
CA ARG A 162 6.51 8.22 -16.62
C ARG A 162 5.63 6.99 -16.59
N ASP A 163 6.15 5.87 -17.06
CA ASP A 163 5.41 4.61 -17.19
C ASP A 163 5.01 4.09 -15.80
N ALA A 164 5.92 4.18 -14.83
CA ALA A 164 5.63 3.81 -13.44
C ALA A 164 4.58 4.73 -12.78
N LEU A 165 4.62 6.04 -13.03
CA LEU A 165 3.58 6.96 -12.54
C LEU A 165 2.22 6.70 -13.20
N GLN A 166 2.21 6.38 -14.50
CA GLN A 166 0.99 6.02 -15.21
C GLN A 166 0.40 4.72 -14.67
N GLN A 167 1.23 3.70 -14.48
CA GLN A 167 0.83 2.45 -13.85
C GLN A 167 0.23 2.69 -12.46
N ALA A 168 0.83 3.58 -11.65
CA ALA A 168 0.31 3.90 -10.33
C ALA A 168 -1.05 4.60 -10.37
N LEU A 169 -1.30 5.44 -11.38
CA LEU A 169 -2.61 6.07 -11.60
C LEU A 169 -3.66 5.03 -12.02
N ASP A 170 -3.30 4.15 -12.95
CA ASP A 170 -4.20 3.12 -13.48
C ASP A 170 -4.60 2.09 -12.41
N LEU A 171 -3.68 1.79 -11.49
CA LEU A 171 -3.92 0.90 -10.33
C LEU A 171 -4.57 1.61 -9.13
N GLY A 172 -4.85 2.92 -9.22
CA GLY A 172 -5.44 3.69 -8.12
C GLY A 172 -4.53 3.85 -6.89
N MET A 173 -3.21 3.65 -7.04
CA MET A 173 -2.23 3.80 -5.95
C MET A 173 -1.94 5.27 -5.64
N VAL A 174 -2.12 6.15 -6.64
CA VAL A 174 -2.00 7.61 -6.50
C VAL A 174 -3.08 8.32 -7.31
N VAL A 175 -3.32 9.58 -6.97
CA VAL A 175 -4.08 10.52 -7.80
C VAL A 175 -3.18 11.68 -8.22
N ALA A 176 -3.39 12.21 -9.43
CA ALA A 176 -2.72 13.41 -9.93
C ALA A 176 -3.30 14.68 -9.31
#